data_AF-A0A918ASU1-F1
#
_entry.id   AF-A0A918ASU1-F1
#
_cell.length_a   1.000
_cell.length_b   1.000
_cell.length_c   1.000
_cell.angle_alpha   90.00
_cell.angle_beta   90.00
_cell.angle_gamma   90.00
#
_symmetry.space_group_name_H-M   'P 1'
#
loop_
_entity.id
_entity.type
_entity.pdbx_description
1 polymer ?
#
loop_
_entity_poly.entity_id
_entity_poly.type
_entity_poly.pdbx_seq_one_letter_code
_entity_poly.pdbx_strand_id
1 'polypeptide(L)' 'MSHRNPIRTGWFKSSYSNPAQSCVEVRFDDGIVRVRDSKADGAGPVIAVSAASWKAFLRAR' A
#
# COMPACT_ATOMS: atom_id res chain seq x y z
N MET A 1 17.82 10.78 -6.48
CA MET A 1 16.74 9.97 -5.88
C MET A 1 15.46 10.17 -6.68
N SER A 2 14.87 9.10 -7.22
CA SER A 2 13.69 9.18 -8.11
C SER A 2 12.43 9.38 -7.27
N HIS A 3 11.92 10.62 -7.21
CA HIS A 3 10.60 10.90 -6.64
C HIS A 3 9.55 10.40 -7.63
N ARG A 4 9.20 9.11 -7.53
CA ARG A 4 8.13 8.52 -8.35
C ARG A 4 6.80 9.18 -7.97
N ASN A 5 6.26 9.94 -8.91
CA ASN A 5 4.96 10.60 -8.79
C ASN A 5 3.86 9.56 -8.50
N PRO A 6 3.16 9.62 -7.34
CA PRO A 6 2.14 8.64 -6.94
C PRO A 6 0.99 8.52 -7.96
N ILE A 7 0.71 9.60 -8.71
CA ILE A 7 -0.37 9.64 -9.72
C ILE A 7 -0.14 8.60 -10.84
N ARG A 8 1.10 8.22 -11.15
CA ARG A 8 1.40 7.29 -12.25
C ARG A 8 1.31 5.81 -11.90
N THR A 9 1.24 5.46 -10.61
CA THR A 9 1.37 4.05 -10.19
C THR A 9 0.15 3.50 -9.45
N GLY A 10 -0.74 4.39 -9.00
CA GLY A 10 -1.90 4.06 -8.18
C GLY A 10 -1.57 3.76 -6.71
N TRP A 11 -0.29 3.81 -6.34
CA TRP A 11 0.15 3.66 -4.95
C TRP A 11 0.00 4.97 -4.20
N PHE A 12 -0.52 4.89 -2.97
CA PHE A 12 -0.59 6.00 -2.04
C PHE A 12 -0.13 5.54 -0.66
N LYS A 13 0.51 6.46 0.07
CA LYS A 13 0.99 6.20 1.43
C LYS A 13 -0.21 6.17 2.39
N SER A 14 -0.24 5.19 3.29
CA SER A 14 -1.27 5.12 4.33
C SER A 14 -1.20 6.35 5.24
N SER A 15 -2.36 6.92 5.61
CA SER A 15 -2.47 8.03 6.57
C SER A 15 -1.97 7.67 7.98
N TYR A 16 -1.85 6.39 8.29
CA TYR A 16 -1.29 5.88 9.54
C TYR A 16 0.25 5.82 9.54
N SER A 17 0.89 6.27 8.45
CA SER A 17 2.35 6.30 8.34
C SER A 17 2.88 7.67 8.75
N ASN A 18 3.93 7.70 9.57
CA ASN A 18 4.56 8.96 9.98
C ASN A 18 5.79 9.33 9.10
N PRO A 19 6.25 10.59 9.13
CA PRO A 19 7.36 11.07 8.30
C PRO A 19 8.74 10.55 8.72
N ALA A 20 8.91 10.22 10.00
CA ALA A 20 10.18 9.75 10.55
C ALA A 20 10.46 8.27 10.23
N GLN A 21 9.41 7.49 9.97
CA GLN A 21 9.46 6.05 9.71
C GLN A 21 8.47 5.76 8.56
N SER A 22 8.90 5.83 7.30
CA SER A 22 7.98 5.57 6.17
C SER A 22 7.44 4.15 6.24
N CYS A 23 6.17 4.00 6.59
CA CYS A 23 5.44 2.72 6.60
C CYS A 23 4.44 2.67 5.43
N VAL A 24 3.98 1.45 5.17
CA VAL A 24 2.97 0.97 4.22
C VAL A 24 2.46 1.92 3.13
N GLU A 25 2.69 1.52 1.88
CA GLU A 25 1.96 1.97 0.70
C GLU A 25 0.86 0.98 0.33
N VAL A 26 -0.27 1.52 -0.14
CA VAL A 26 -1.43 0.74 -0.57
C VAL A 26 -1.81 1.11 -2.01
N ARG A 27 -2.26 0.12 -2.77
CA ARG A 27 -2.89 0.32 -4.09
C ARG A 27 -4.14 -0.52 -4.21
N PHE A 28 -5.22 0.08 -4.69
CA PHE A 28 -6.44 -0.60 -5.07
C PHE A 28 -6.45 -0.84 -6.58
N ASP A 29 -6.77 -2.04 -7.00
CA ASP A 29 -6.78 -2.44 -8.41
C ASP A 29 -7.69 -3.65 -8.59
N ASP A 30 -8.65 -3.57 -9.52
CA ASP A 30 -9.55 -4.65 -9.96
C ASP A 30 -9.83 -5.76 -8.92
N GLY A 31 -10.44 -5.37 -7.79
CA GLY A 31 -10.84 -6.31 -6.73
C GLY A 31 -9.70 -6.85 -5.84
N ILE A 32 -8.49 -6.32 -5.96
CA ILE A 32 -7.31 -6.64 -5.15
C ILE A 32 -6.81 -5.38 -4.42
N VAL A 33 -6.46 -5.57 -3.16
CA VAL A 33 -5.71 -4.59 -2.35
C VAL A 33 -4.26 -5.04 -2.29
N ARG A 34 -3.35 -4.20 -2.77
CA ARG A 34 -1.92 -4.44 -2.70
C ARG A 34 -1.29 -3.59 -1.62
N VAL A 35 -0.37 -4.19 -0.87
CA VAL A 35 0.28 -3.59 0.29
C VAL A 35 1.78 -3.85 0.17
N ARG A 36 2.61 -2.82 0.39
CA ARG A 36 4.08 -2.97 0.39
C ARG A 36 4.75 -2.04 1.39
N ASP A 37 6.00 -2.34 1.71
CA ASP A 37 6.84 -1.44 2.49
C ASP A 37 7.32 -0.27 1.62
N SER A 38 6.95 0.94 2.05
CA SER A 38 7.38 2.20 1.45
C SER A 38 8.90 2.37 1.46
N LYS A 39 9.62 1.78 2.43
CA LYS A 39 11.09 1.91 2.55
C LYS A 39 11.85 1.10 1.51
N ALA A 40 11.22 0.10 0.93
CA ALA A 40 11.87 -0.74 -0.07
C ALA A 40 11.93 -0.08 -1.45
N ASP A 41 11.50 1.20 -1.57
CA ASP A 41 11.50 1.99 -2.80
C ASP A 41 10.88 1.25 -4.00
N GLY A 42 9.87 0.41 -3.75
CA GLY A 42 9.20 -0.41 -4.74
C GLY A 42 9.98 -1.65 -5.23
N ALA A 43 11.14 -1.96 -4.66
CA ALA A 43 11.88 -3.20 -4.88
C ALA A 43 11.48 -4.32 -3.89
N GLY A 44 10.71 -3.99 -2.85
CA GLY A 44 10.24 -4.94 -1.84
C GLY A 44 9.05 -5.80 -2.27
N PRO A 45 8.73 -6.84 -1.51
CA PRO A 45 7.60 -7.72 -1.79
C PRO A 45 6.27 -6.97 -1.74
N VAL A 46 5.32 -7.41 -2.57
CA VAL A 46 3.95 -6.89 -2.60
C VAL A 46 3.00 -7.97 -2.13
N ILE A 47 2.31 -7.69 -1.02
CA ILE A 47 1.23 -8.55 -0.53
C ILE A 47 -0.03 -8.19 -1.31
N ALA A 48 -0.70 -9.20 -1.87
CA ALA A 48 -1.96 -9.05 -2.58
C ALA A 48 -3.09 -9.75 -1.82
N VAL A 49 -4.13 -9.00 -1.50
CA VAL A 49 -5.30 -9.48 -0.75
C VAL A 49 -6.55 -9.21 -1.57
N SER A 50 -7.50 -10.15 -1.63
CA SER A 50 -8.77 -9.86 -2.29
C SER A 50 -9.52 -8.73 -1.57
N ALA A 51 -10.27 -7.91 -2.30
CA ALA A 51 -11.08 -6.83 -1.71
C ALA A 51 -12.12 -7.37 -0.72
N ALA A 52 -12.63 -8.59 -0.95
CA ALA A 52 -13.54 -9.25 -0.02
C ALA A 52 -12.84 -9.58 1.31
N SER A 53 -11.67 -10.23 1.26
CA SER A 53 -10.88 -10.55 2.44
C SER A 53 -10.39 -9.30 3.17
N TRP A 54 -9.99 -8.27 2.44
CA TRP A 54 -9.59 -6.98 3.02
C TRP A 54 -10.74 -6.32 3.79
N LYS A 55 -11.95 -6.29 3.21
CA LYS A 55 -13.15 -5.77 3.89
C LYS A 55 -13.50 -6.59 5.13
N ALA A 56 -13.39 -7.91 5.07
CA ALA A 56 -13.64 -8.79 6.22
C ALA A 56 -12.63 -8.51 7.35
N PHE A 57 -11.33 -8.42 7.01
CA PHE A 57 -10.25 -8.10 7.95
C PHE A 57 -10.50 -6.78 8.69
N LEU A 58 -10.89 -5.72 7.97
CA LEU A 58 -11.16 -4.41 8.59
C LEU A 58 -12.36 -4.40 9.55
N ARG A 59 -13.30 -5.34 9.40
CA ARG A 59 -14.49 -5.47 10.24
C ARG A 59 -14.27 -6.37 11.45
N ALA A 60 -13.23 -7.20 11.44
CA ALA A 60 -12.90 -8.14 12.51
C ALA A 60 -12.22 -7.46 13.72
N ARG A 61 -12.63 -6.23 14.06
CA ARG A 61 -12.09 -5.45 15.18
C ARG A 61 -12.31 -6.13 16.51
#